data_AF-A0A8T1TTW8-F1
#
_entry.id   AF-A0A8T1TTW8-F1
#
_cell.length_a   1.000
_cell.length_b   1.000
_cell.length_c   1.000
_cell.angle_alpha   90.00
_cell.angle_beta   90.00
_cell.angle_gamma   90.00
#
_symmetry.space_group_name_H-M   'P 1'
#
loop_
_entity.id
_entity.type
_entity.pdbx_description
1 polymer ?
#
loop_
_entity_poly.entity_id
_entity_poly.type
_entity_poly.pdbx_seq_one_letter_code
_entity_poly.pdbx_strand_id
1 'polypeptide(L)'
;MPMELKDLAPLLLKKERANGDIDLTVLTNVLRGEKAANDRRKELIKVIEHHPVPSDRDMVNRNHSERYEFGLKKAFHYVKLLQNGNHTDEEQTILLNALATDEQRAKWVPLAKSYRAIGGYAQT
;
A
#
# COMPACT_ATOMS: atom_id res chain seq x y z
N MET A 1 -12.89 -13.51 41.08
CA MET A 1 -11.61 -13.15 40.41
C MET A 1 -11.86 -11.85 39.66
N PRO A 2 -11.19 -10.74 40.00
CA PRO A 2 -11.28 -9.51 39.22
C PRO A 2 -10.78 -9.77 37.79
N MET A 3 -11.45 -9.17 36.81
CA MET A 3 -11.09 -9.31 35.39
C MET A 3 -9.79 -8.56 35.11
N GLU A 4 -8.83 -9.23 34.49
CA GLU A 4 -7.56 -8.60 34.09
C GLU A 4 -7.78 -7.58 32.97
N LEU A 5 -6.93 -6.54 32.93
CA LEU A 5 -7.08 -5.42 31.99
C LEU A 5 -7.07 -5.89 30.51
N LYS A 6 -6.26 -6.90 30.20
CA LYS A 6 -6.16 -7.52 28.86
C LYS A 6 -7.48 -8.16 28.41
N ASP A 7 -8.27 -8.67 29.36
CA ASP A 7 -9.55 -9.33 29.11
C ASP A 7 -10.70 -8.32 29.12
N LEU A 8 -10.52 -7.20 29.83
CA LEU A 8 -11.47 -6.08 29.88
C LEU A 8 -11.43 -5.20 28.63
N ALA A 9 -10.26 -4.94 28.05
CA ALA A 9 -10.11 -4.02 26.92
C ALA A 9 -10.95 -4.39 25.68
N PRO A 10 -11.04 -5.66 25.24
CA PRO A 10 -11.93 -6.06 24.16
C PRO A 10 -13.42 -5.82 24.47
N LEU A 11 -13.83 -5.94 25.74
CA LEU A 11 -15.22 -5.73 26.16
C LEU A 11 -15.58 -4.24 26.17
N LEU A 12 -14.67 -3.38 26.64
CA LEU A 12 -14.83 -1.93 26.55
C LEU A 12 -14.94 -1.49 25.09
N LEU A 13 -14.08 -2.01 24.21
CA LEU A 13 -14.14 -1.70 22.79
C LEU A 13 -15.47 -2.12 22.14
N LYS A 14 -16.04 -3.27 22.55
CA LYS A 14 -17.37 -3.70 22.11
C LYS A 14 -18.47 -2.74 22.58
N LYS A 15 -18.41 -2.31 23.85
CA LYS A 15 -19.35 -1.34 24.42
C LYS A 15 -19.31 -0.01 23.66
N GLU A 16 -18.12 0.54 23.42
CA GLU A 16 -17.96 1.80 22.68
C GLU A 16 -18.46 1.69 21.23
N ARG A 17 -18.21 0.55 20.57
CA ARG A 17 -18.72 0.31 19.20
C ARG A 17 -20.24 0.19 19.14
N ALA A 18 -20.90 -0.29 20.20
CA ALA A 18 -22.35 -0.43 20.26
C ALA A 18 -23.06 0.91 20.49
N ASN A 19 -22.39 1.87 21.12
CA ASN A 19 -22.93 3.20 21.42
C ASN A 19 -22.79 4.20 20.25
N GLY A 20 -22.34 3.75 19.07
CA GLY A 20 -22.17 4.63 17.92
C GLY A 20 -23.49 4.86 17.19
N ASP A 21 -23.89 6.13 17.04
CA ASP A 21 -25.09 6.54 16.28
C ASP A 21 -24.85 6.62 14.76
N ILE A 22 -23.64 6.30 14.30
CA ILE A 22 -23.19 6.47 12.92
C ILE A 22 -23.03 5.10 12.25
N ASP A 23 -23.65 4.92 11.09
CA ASP A 23 -23.33 3.78 10.23
C ASP A 23 -21.92 3.94 9.61
N LEU A 24 -20.99 3.17 10.17
CA LEU A 24 -19.59 3.11 9.73
C LEU A 24 -19.45 2.74 8.25
N THR A 25 -20.33 1.91 7.71
CA THR A 25 -20.28 1.48 6.30
C THR A 25 -20.60 2.65 5.39
N VAL A 26 -21.67 3.39 5.72
CA VAL A 26 -22.07 4.59 4.99
C VAL A 26 -20.98 5.65 5.06
N LEU A 27 -20.49 5.96 6.27
CA LEU A 27 -19.42 6.95 6.46
C LEU A 27 -18.16 6.56 5.67
N THR A 28 -17.75 5.29 5.73
CA THR A 28 -16.55 4.83 5.01
C THR A 28 -16.72 4.94 3.50
N ASN A 29 -17.91 4.64 2.97
CA ASN A 29 -18.18 4.76 1.54
C ASN A 29 -18.13 6.24 1.10
N VAL A 30 -18.72 7.15 1.88
CA VAL A 30 -18.68 8.60 1.62
C VAL A 30 -17.25 9.13 1.63
N LEU A 31 -16.45 8.78 2.64
CA LEU A 31 -15.05 9.20 2.74
C LEU A 31 -14.15 8.63 1.63
N ARG A 32 -14.58 7.56 0.96
CA ARG A 32 -13.84 6.92 -0.14
C ARG A 32 -14.43 7.27 -1.51
N GLY A 33 -15.30 8.28 -1.57
CA GLY A 33 -16.01 8.71 -2.78
C GLY A 33 -17.28 7.91 -2.99
N GLU A 34 -17.18 6.58 -3.05
CA GLU A 34 -18.34 5.71 -3.23
C GLU A 34 -18.10 4.28 -2.73
N LYS A 35 -19.18 3.48 -2.71
CA LYS A 35 -19.14 2.06 -2.31
C LYS A 35 -18.20 1.24 -3.20
N ALA A 36 -18.24 1.44 -4.52
CA ALA A 36 -17.43 0.68 -5.47
C ALA A 36 -15.93 0.90 -5.24
N ALA A 37 -15.50 2.14 -5.02
CA ALA A 37 -14.13 2.48 -4.67
C ALA A 37 -13.68 1.83 -3.35
N ASN A 38 -14.55 1.81 -2.33
CA ASN A 38 -14.26 1.15 -1.04
C ASN A 38 -14.18 -0.37 -1.16
N ASP A 39 -15.06 -1.00 -1.94
CA ASP A 39 -15.04 -2.44 -2.20
C ASP A 39 -13.76 -2.83 -2.95
N ARG A 40 -13.42 -2.09 -4.01
CA ARG A 40 -12.19 -2.31 -4.78
C ARG A 40 -10.96 -2.17 -3.91
N ARG A 41 -10.91 -1.17 -3.02
CA ARG A 41 -9.83 -1.02 -2.04
C ARG A 41 -9.74 -2.26 -1.13
N LYS A 42 -10.86 -2.78 -0.62
CA LYS A 42 -10.87 -3.98 0.24
C LYS A 42 -10.35 -5.21 -0.50
N GLU A 43 -10.69 -5.37 -1.77
CA GLU A 43 -10.11 -6.43 -2.62
C GLU A 43 -8.60 -6.30 -2.74
N LEU A 44 -8.09 -5.10 -3.06
CA LEU A 44 -6.65 -4.85 -3.19
C LEU A 44 -5.90 -5.10 -1.87
N ILE A 45 -6.50 -4.75 -0.72
CA ILE A 45 -5.93 -5.07 0.59
C ILE A 45 -5.81 -6.59 0.78
N LYS A 46 -6.86 -7.35 0.45
CA LYS A 46 -6.82 -8.81 0.53
C LYS A 46 -5.70 -9.38 -0.35
N VAL A 47 -5.49 -8.84 -1.55
CA VAL A 47 -4.39 -9.30 -2.41
C VAL A 47 -3.03 -9.15 -1.70
N ILE A 48 -2.79 -8.04 -1.01
CA ILE A 48 -1.54 -7.82 -0.25
C ILE A 48 -1.48 -8.70 1.01
N GLU A 49 -2.59 -8.88 1.72
CA GLU A 49 -2.66 -9.73 2.93
C GLU A 49 -2.34 -11.20 2.62
N HIS A 50 -2.77 -11.71 1.46
CA HIS A 50 -2.51 -13.09 1.05
C HIS A 50 -1.15 -13.26 0.33
N HIS A 51 -0.47 -12.18 -0.04
CA HIS A 51 0.78 -12.26 -0.77
C HIS A 51 1.96 -12.62 0.17
N PRO A 52 2.77 -13.66 -0.12
CA PRO A 52 3.77 -14.20 0.82
C PRO A 52 4.86 -13.23 1.27
N VAL A 53 5.20 -12.22 0.46
CA VAL A 53 6.27 -11.24 0.80
C VAL A 53 5.71 -9.89 1.31
N PRO A 54 4.90 -9.13 0.54
CA PRO A 54 4.20 -7.95 1.04
C PRO A 54 3.39 -8.07 2.33
N SER A 55 2.84 -9.24 2.67
CA SER A 55 2.03 -9.43 3.88
C SER A 55 2.84 -9.36 5.17
N ASP A 56 4.15 -9.65 5.11
CA ASP A 56 5.05 -9.63 6.27
C ASP A 56 4.97 -8.29 7.04
N ARG A 57 4.91 -8.35 8.37
CA ARG A 57 4.85 -7.17 9.25
C ARG A 57 6.01 -7.11 10.24
N ASP A 58 6.98 -8.01 10.12
CA ASP A 58 8.03 -8.23 11.12
C ASP A 58 9.23 -7.28 10.97
N MET A 59 8.97 -6.03 10.57
CA MET A 59 10.03 -5.04 10.33
C MET A 59 10.72 -4.60 11.62
N VAL A 60 10.01 -4.65 12.74
CA VAL A 60 10.50 -4.17 14.04
C VAL A 60 11.65 -5.03 14.55
N ASN A 61 11.58 -6.34 14.35
CA ASN A 61 12.58 -7.30 14.85
C ASN A 61 13.83 -7.43 13.95
N ARG A 62 13.90 -6.67 12.86
CA ARG A 62 15.04 -6.68 11.92
C ARG A 62 16.05 -5.57 12.22
N ASN A 63 17.33 -5.85 12.00
CA ASN A 63 18.39 -4.85 12.01
C ASN A 63 18.39 -4.01 10.71
N HIS A 64 19.27 -3.01 10.62
CA HIS A 64 19.29 -2.07 9.49
C HIS A 64 19.49 -2.76 8.13
N SER A 65 20.47 -3.67 8.02
CA SER A 65 20.77 -4.39 6.78
C SER A 65 19.61 -5.30 6.37
N GLU A 66 19.04 -6.03 7.33
CA GLU A 66 17.88 -6.90 7.10
C GLU A 66 16.65 -6.10 6.65
N ARG A 67 16.43 -4.90 7.20
CA ARG A 67 15.35 -4.00 6.76
C ARG A 67 15.58 -3.52 5.33
N TYR A 68 16.82 -3.18 4.98
CA TYR A 68 17.17 -2.74 3.63
C TYR A 68 16.93 -3.84 2.60
N GLU A 69 17.50 -5.03 2.82
CA GLU A 69 17.33 -6.20 1.92
C GLU A 69 15.87 -6.61 1.78
N PHE A 70 15.14 -6.65 2.90
CA PHE A 70 13.73 -7.03 2.86
C PHE A 70 12.85 -5.94 2.24
N GLY A 71 13.23 -4.66 2.39
CA GLY A 71 12.62 -3.54 1.67
C GLY A 71 12.76 -3.69 0.16
N LEU A 72 13.96 -4.01 -0.33
CA LEU A 72 14.20 -4.31 -1.75
C LEU A 72 13.38 -5.52 -2.22
N LYS A 73 13.34 -6.60 -1.44
CA LYS A 73 12.54 -7.79 -1.74
C LYS A 73 11.05 -7.44 -1.86
N LYS A 74 10.50 -6.65 -0.94
CA LYS A 74 9.11 -6.18 -1.01
C LYS A 74 8.84 -5.31 -2.23
N ALA A 75 9.75 -4.38 -2.54
CA ALA A 75 9.64 -3.54 -3.74
C ALA A 75 9.58 -4.40 -5.01
N PHE A 76 10.46 -5.39 -5.16
CA PHE A 76 10.45 -6.31 -6.29
C PHE A 76 9.11 -7.07 -6.43
N HIS A 77 8.61 -7.66 -5.34
CA HIS A 77 7.35 -8.41 -5.37
C HIS A 77 6.13 -7.51 -5.62
N TYR A 78 6.14 -6.28 -5.08
CA TYR A 78 5.11 -5.28 -5.35
C TYR A 78 5.09 -4.90 -6.83
N VAL A 79 6.27 -4.66 -7.41
CA VAL A 79 6.44 -4.41 -8.84
C VAL A 79 5.91 -5.57 -9.69
N LYS A 80 6.23 -6.82 -9.33
CA LYS A 80 5.71 -8.00 -10.04
C LYS A 80 4.20 -8.12 -9.96
N LEU A 81 3.61 -7.76 -8.83
CA LEU A 81 2.17 -7.73 -8.64
C LEU A 81 1.52 -6.65 -9.52
N LEU A 82 2.15 -5.49 -9.65
CA LEU A 82 1.69 -4.43 -10.57
C LEU A 82 1.83 -4.81 -12.04
N GLN A 83 2.94 -5.43 -12.46
CA GLN A 83 3.13 -5.92 -13.84
C GLN A 83 2.09 -6.95 -14.26
N ASN A 84 1.62 -7.76 -13.31
CA ASN A 84 0.63 -8.81 -13.53
C ASN A 84 -0.82 -8.31 -13.38
N GLY A 85 -1.03 -7.06 -12.95
CA GLY A 85 -2.35 -6.44 -12.77
C GLY A 85 -2.58 -5.30 -13.76
N ASN A 86 -3.80 -5.17 -14.30
CA ASN A 86 -4.19 -4.00 -15.09
C ASN A 86 -4.39 -2.79 -14.17
N HIS A 87 -3.31 -2.06 -13.89
CA HIS A 87 -3.35 -0.79 -13.17
C HIS A 87 -3.08 0.37 -14.13
N THR A 88 -3.81 1.48 -13.97
CA THR A 88 -3.83 2.59 -14.94
C THR A 88 -2.59 3.48 -14.79
N ASP A 89 -1.93 3.73 -15.92
CA ASP A 89 -0.65 4.45 -16.07
C ASP A 89 -0.72 5.98 -15.83
N GLU A 90 -1.91 6.52 -15.61
CA GLU A 90 -2.21 7.94 -15.82
C GLU A 90 -1.63 8.88 -14.76
N GLU A 91 -1.43 8.41 -13.52
CA GLU A 91 -0.92 9.25 -12.44
C GLU A 91 0.62 9.21 -12.31
N GLN A 92 1.26 8.12 -12.75
CA GLN A 92 2.74 7.97 -12.69
C GLN A 92 3.46 8.67 -13.86
N THR A 93 2.73 8.94 -14.94
CA THR A 93 3.30 9.43 -16.20
C THR A 93 3.44 10.96 -16.24
N ILE A 94 2.62 11.70 -15.47
CA ILE A 94 2.56 13.17 -15.52
C ILE A 94 3.84 13.84 -14.96
N LEU A 95 4.45 13.28 -13.92
CA LEU A 95 5.67 13.85 -13.31
C LEU A 95 6.95 13.54 -14.10
N LEU A 96 7.04 12.36 -14.72
CA LEU A 96 8.21 11.96 -15.52
C LEU A 96 8.24 12.63 -16.91
N ASN A 97 7.06 12.90 -17.48
CA ASN A 97 6.94 13.46 -18.83
C ASN A 97 7.38 14.92 -18.93
N ALA A 98 7.35 15.67 -17.83
CA ALA A 98 7.62 17.10 -17.80
C ALA A 98 9.11 17.47 -17.76
N LEU A 99 10.02 16.51 -17.57
CA LEU A 99 11.42 16.78 -17.21
C LEU A 99 12.47 16.26 -18.21
N ALA A 100 12.06 15.59 -19.29
CA ALA A 100 12.97 14.95 -20.24
C ALA A 100 12.61 15.24 -21.70
N THR A 101 13.60 15.28 -22.59
CA THR A 101 13.39 15.37 -24.05
C THR A 101 12.84 14.07 -24.62
N ASP A 102 12.34 14.08 -25.87
CA ASP A 102 11.77 12.89 -26.50
C ASP A 102 12.76 11.72 -26.59
N GLU A 103 14.02 12.02 -26.92
CA GLU A 103 15.10 11.03 -26.98
C GLU A 103 15.44 10.45 -25.60
N GLN A 104 15.48 11.30 -24.57
CA GLN A 104 15.72 10.86 -23.20
C GLN A 104 14.56 10.01 -22.70
N ARG A 105 13.31 10.38 -23.03
CA ARG A 105 12.13 9.57 -22.72
C ARG A 105 12.18 8.21 -23.37
N ALA A 106 12.46 8.15 -24.68
CA ALA A 106 12.55 6.89 -25.42
C ALA A 106 13.59 5.93 -24.84
N LYS A 107 14.68 6.47 -24.28
CA LYS A 107 15.73 5.68 -23.63
C LYS A 107 15.35 5.24 -22.21
N TRP A 108 14.86 6.15 -21.38
CA TRP A 108 14.76 5.92 -19.92
C TRP A 108 13.37 5.46 -19.46
N VAL A 109 12.29 5.90 -20.11
CA VAL A 109 10.92 5.54 -19.70
C VAL A 109 10.65 4.04 -19.84
N PRO A 110 11.04 3.35 -20.94
CA PRO A 110 10.88 1.90 -21.02
C PRO A 110 11.68 1.15 -19.94
N LEU A 111 12.87 1.64 -19.56
CA LEU A 111 13.69 1.05 -18.51
C LEU A 111 13.08 1.25 -17.12
N ALA A 112 12.51 2.42 -16.85
CA ALA A 112 11.80 2.71 -15.60
C ALA A 112 10.51 1.87 -15.48
N LYS A 113 9.67 1.84 -16.53
CA LYS A 113 8.42 1.04 -16.55
C LYS A 113 8.69 -0.48 -16.50
N SER A 114 9.81 -0.94 -17.06
CA SER A 114 10.24 -2.34 -16.95
C SER A 114 11.03 -2.63 -15.67
N TYR A 115 11.24 -1.63 -14.81
CA TYR A 115 12.01 -1.72 -13.57
C TYR A 115 13.45 -2.23 -13.76
N ARG A 116 14.03 -1.97 -14.94
CA ARG A 116 15.45 -2.21 -15.27
C ARG A 116 16.37 -1.08 -14.80
N ALA A 117 15.79 0.04 -14.39
CA ALA A 117 16.49 1.16 -13.77
C ALA A 117 15.71 1.63 -12.53
N ILE A 118 16.42 1.95 -11.45
CA ILE A 118 15.87 2.54 -10.22
C ILE A 118 16.44 3.94 -10.10
N GLY A 119 15.56 4.95 -10.07
CA GLY A 119 15.94 6.35 -9.92
C GLY A 119 15.58 6.89 -8.54
N GLY A 120 16.25 7.98 -8.14
CA GLY A 120 15.90 8.78 -6.96
C GLY A 120 15.95 10.26 -7.31
N TYR A 121 15.15 11.07 -6.61
CA TYR A 121 15.21 12.53 -6.73
C TYR A 121 16.20 13.07 -5.71
N ALA A 122 17.38 13.48 -6.17
CA ALA A 122 18.48 13.93 -5.33
C ALA A 122 18.51 15.47 -5.23
N GLN A 123 17.52 16.04 -4.55
CA GLN A 123 17.53 17.43 -4.09
C GLN A 123 17.41 17.42 -2.57
N THR A 124 18.32 18.10 -1.88
CA THR A 124 18.31 18.28 -0.41
C THR A 124 17.37 19.39 0.00
#